data_AF-A0AA39JNJ7-F1
#
_entry.id   AF-A0AA39JNJ7-F1
#
_cell.length_a   1.000
_cell.length_b   1.000
_cell.length_c   1.000
_cell.angle_alpha   90.00
_cell.angle_beta   90.00
_cell.angle_gamma   90.00
#
_symmetry.space_group_name_H-M   'P 1'
#
loop_
_entity.id
_entity.type
_entity.pdbx_description
1 polymer ?
#
loop_
_entity_poly.entity_id
_entity_poly.type
_entity_poly.pdbx_seq_one_letter_code
_entity_poly.pdbx_strand_id
1 'polypeptide(L)'
;FVLVIGINEYKFIDRKHDLQGAVKDANNFYRYLHDDRSIPEANIINLRDGEATRSAIIKEFQNLQQNPEIIRGEVAIIIYFAGHGAVAPKPDAWKDWVTPTGKVKMLCPADINGKDKVEGIPDRTLSHLLLDLSKAKGNNITLILDCCYAAGINRGVNKAGMRPCTLDLQNLSSTCDENIYSPASQTRAFQEDESGFSDSYGSHVLLAACRRTETAWEKDNNGVFTKALLESLKPLSSRDLPPSYDSLMQNLQMSVNE
;
A
#
# COMPACT_ATOMS: atom_id res chain seq x y z
N PHE A 1 -13.89 -3.64 8.10
CA PHE A 1 -12.63 -4.24 8.60
C PHE A 1 -11.47 -3.49 8.03
N VAL A 2 -10.37 -3.40 8.78
CA VAL A 2 -9.21 -2.59 8.41
C VAL A 2 -7.92 -3.35 8.64
N LEU A 3 -6.99 -3.26 7.69
CA LEU A 3 -5.58 -3.62 7.87
C LEU A 3 -4.74 -2.35 7.79
N VAL A 4 -4.04 -2.02 8.87
CA VAL A 4 -3.20 -0.81 8.99
C VAL A 4 -1.75 -1.21 9.19
N ILE A 5 -0.90 -0.86 8.23
CA ILE A 5 0.53 -1.23 8.19
C ILE A 5 1.37 0.04 8.24
N GLY A 6 2.36 0.09 9.14
CA GLY A 6 3.31 1.19 9.25
C GLY A 6 4.71 0.67 9.52
N ILE A 7 5.68 1.02 8.69
CA ILE A 7 7.05 0.48 8.75
C ILE A 7 8.07 1.62 8.72
N ASN A 8 8.71 1.85 9.87
CA ASN A 8 9.87 2.72 10.00
C ASN A 8 11.16 1.93 9.82
N GLU A 9 11.26 0.79 10.50
CA GLU A 9 12.51 0.03 10.64
C GLU A 9 12.56 -1.18 9.71
N TYR A 10 13.64 -1.26 8.93
CA TYR A 10 13.88 -2.35 7.99
C TYR A 10 15.10 -3.16 8.41
N LYS A 11 14.84 -4.36 8.92
CA LYS A 11 15.81 -5.15 9.70
C LYS A 11 17.11 -5.48 8.97
N PHE A 12 17.05 -5.65 7.65
CA PHE A 12 18.18 -6.16 6.84
C PHE A 12 18.70 -5.16 5.80
N ILE A 13 18.34 -3.89 5.94
CA ILE A 13 18.94 -2.80 5.15
C ILE A 13 19.71 -1.85 6.06
N ASP A 14 20.47 -0.93 5.46
CA ASP A 14 21.20 0.08 6.21
C ASP A 14 20.21 1.04 6.90
N ARG A 15 20.29 1.13 8.23
CA ARG A 15 19.45 1.97 9.12
C ARG A 15 19.37 3.43 8.69
N LYS A 16 20.32 3.94 7.91
CA LYS A 16 20.23 5.30 7.37
C LYS A 16 19.00 5.52 6.48
N HIS A 17 18.46 4.44 5.92
CA HIS A 17 17.25 4.45 5.11
C HIS A 17 15.99 4.30 5.95
N ASP A 18 16.06 3.97 7.25
CA ASP A 18 14.87 3.88 8.09
C ASP A 18 14.06 5.17 8.04
N LEU A 19 12.74 4.99 7.97
CA LEU A 19 11.76 6.05 8.00
C LEU A 19 11.48 6.45 9.45
N GLN A 20 10.90 7.64 9.65
CA GLN A 20 10.63 8.17 10.98
C GLN A 20 9.14 8.48 11.20
N GLY A 21 8.36 8.59 10.12
CA GLY A 21 6.94 8.97 10.13
C GLY A 21 5.96 7.82 9.91
N ALA A 22 6.31 6.80 9.13
CA ALA A 22 5.37 5.75 8.72
C ALA A 22 4.62 5.06 9.87
N VAL A 23 5.29 4.71 10.98
CA VAL A 23 4.62 4.14 12.17
C VAL A 23 3.68 5.15 12.82
N LYS A 24 4.10 6.41 12.89
CA LYS A 24 3.28 7.49 13.46
C LYS A 24 2.07 7.78 12.59
N ASP A 25 2.21 7.74 11.27
CA ASP A 25 1.12 7.88 10.31
C ASP A 25 0.10 6.75 10.46
N ALA A 26 0.57 5.49 10.52
CA ALA A 26 -0.27 4.33 10.79
C ALA A 26 -1.00 4.44 12.14
N ASN A 27 -0.34 4.94 13.19
CA ASN A 27 -0.96 5.17 14.49
C ASN A 27 -1.99 6.31 14.46
N ASN A 28 -1.74 7.38 13.71
CA ASN A 28 -2.70 8.47 13.53
C ASN A 28 -3.92 8.01 12.75
N PHE A 29 -3.72 7.16 11.73
CA PHE A 29 -4.80 6.57 10.95
C PHE A 29 -5.63 5.59 11.80
N TYR A 30 -4.98 4.76 12.62
CA TYR A 30 -5.66 3.91 13.60
C TYR A 30 -6.54 4.73 14.55
N ARG A 31 -6.00 5.80 15.16
CA ARG A 31 -6.77 6.67 16.07
C ARG A 31 -7.97 7.29 15.37
N TYR A 32 -7.82 7.76 14.14
CA TYR A 32 -8.95 8.27 13.37
C TYR A 32 -10.05 7.21 13.16
N LEU A 33 -9.68 5.97 12.86
CA LEU A 33 -10.65 4.89 12.68
C LEU A 33 -11.33 4.49 13.99
N HIS A 34 -10.57 4.38 15.07
CA HIS A 34 -11.09 3.93 16.36
C HIS A 34 -11.80 5.04 17.11
N ASP A 35 -11.16 6.19 17.30
CA ASP A 35 -11.64 7.29 18.13
C ASP A 35 -12.69 8.11 17.37
N ASP A 36 -12.40 8.53 16.14
CA ASP A 36 -13.27 9.45 15.38
C ASP A 36 -14.37 8.73 14.59
N ARG A 37 -14.16 7.46 14.22
CA ARG A 37 -15.12 6.65 13.44
C ARG A 37 -15.72 5.47 14.21
N SER A 38 -15.33 5.29 15.47
CA SER A 38 -15.87 4.26 16.37
C SER A 38 -15.81 2.84 15.79
N ILE A 39 -14.81 2.55 14.94
CA ILE A 39 -14.59 1.20 14.43
C ILE A 39 -14.09 0.33 15.60
N PRO A 40 -14.73 -0.82 15.87
CA PRO A 40 -14.29 -1.72 16.94
C PRO A 40 -12.84 -2.15 16.75
N GLU A 41 -12.06 -2.20 17.83
CA GLU A 41 -10.66 -2.61 17.80
C GLU A 41 -10.49 -4.02 17.20
N ALA A 42 -11.42 -4.93 17.49
CA ALA A 42 -11.44 -6.27 16.91
C ALA A 42 -11.51 -6.29 15.37
N ASN A 43 -11.96 -5.19 14.75
CA ASN A 43 -12.07 -5.06 13.30
C ASN A 43 -10.87 -4.35 12.68
N ILE A 44 -9.85 -3.99 13.47
CA ILE A 44 -8.64 -3.28 13.02
C ILE A 44 -7.40 -4.12 13.32
N ILE A 45 -6.77 -4.62 12.26
CA ILE A 45 -5.51 -5.35 12.34
C ILE A 45 -4.37 -4.35 12.16
N ASN A 46 -3.44 -4.32 13.11
CA ASN A 46 -2.27 -3.44 13.08
C ASN A 46 -0.99 -4.25 12.91
N LEU A 47 -0.17 -3.89 11.92
CA LEU A 47 1.20 -4.38 11.78
C LEU A 47 2.17 -3.20 11.86
N ARG A 48 3.16 -3.26 12.76
CA ARG A 48 4.19 -2.22 12.93
C ARG A 48 5.58 -2.81 12.83
N ASP A 49 6.47 -2.11 12.12
CA ASP A 49 7.89 -2.46 12.01
C ASP A 49 8.12 -3.96 11.85
N GLY A 50 8.84 -4.60 12.77
CA GLY A 50 9.18 -6.03 12.72
C GLY A 50 8.00 -7.00 12.68
N GLU A 51 6.78 -6.56 13.00
CA GLU A 51 5.55 -7.36 12.84
C GLU A 51 5.03 -7.33 11.38
N ALA A 52 5.34 -6.27 10.63
CA ALA A 52 4.98 -6.10 9.23
C ALA A 52 5.93 -6.86 8.29
N THR A 53 6.13 -8.15 8.57
CA THR A 53 6.89 -9.05 7.70
C THR A 53 6.12 -9.35 6.42
N ARG A 54 6.83 -9.81 5.39
CA ARG A 54 6.22 -10.21 4.12
C ARG A 54 5.12 -11.25 4.33
N SER A 55 5.42 -12.26 5.14
CA SER A 55 4.48 -13.35 5.43
C SER A 55 3.29 -12.89 6.25
N ALA A 56 3.48 -12.00 7.23
CA ALA A 56 2.39 -11.43 8.01
C ALA A 56 1.46 -10.60 7.13
N ILE A 57 1.99 -9.71 6.30
CA ILE A 57 1.18 -8.88 5.40
C ILE A 57 0.33 -9.77 4.50
N ILE A 58 0.93 -10.73 3.77
CA ILE A 58 0.18 -11.63 2.87
C ILE A 58 -0.86 -12.45 3.64
N LYS A 59 -0.50 -12.95 4.83
CA LYS A 59 -1.43 -13.70 5.69
C LYS A 59 -2.64 -12.86 6.08
N GLU A 60 -2.48 -11.58 6.38
CA GLU A 60 -3.62 -10.73 6.74
C GLU A 60 -4.56 -10.46 5.55
N PHE A 61 -4.06 -10.38 4.32
CA PHE A 61 -4.93 -10.39 3.13
C PHE A 61 -5.77 -11.67 3.05
N GLN A 62 -5.16 -12.83 3.30
CA GLN A 62 -5.84 -14.12 3.31
C GLN A 62 -6.85 -14.23 4.47
N ASN A 63 -6.50 -13.71 5.65
CA ASN A 63 -7.39 -13.66 6.81
C ASN A 63 -8.63 -12.81 6.51
N LEU A 64 -8.47 -11.62 5.91
CA LEU A 64 -9.60 -10.79 5.45
C LEU A 64 -10.48 -11.56 4.45
N GLN A 65 -9.88 -12.29 3.52
CA GLN A 65 -10.62 -13.11 2.56
C GLN A 65 -11.42 -14.23 3.23
N GLN A 66 -10.92 -14.82 4.32
CA GLN A 66 -11.54 -15.95 5.00
C GLN A 66 -12.43 -15.54 6.19
N ASN A 67 -12.35 -14.30 6.65
CA ASN A 67 -13.06 -13.86 7.85
C ASN A 67 -14.59 -13.91 7.64
N PRO A 68 -15.33 -14.75 8.40
CA PRO A 68 -16.78 -14.90 8.24
C PRO A 68 -17.57 -13.65 8.62
N GLU A 69 -17.01 -12.75 9.43
CA GLU A 69 -17.67 -11.50 9.85
C GLU A 69 -17.70 -10.44 8.74
N ILE A 70 -16.88 -10.62 7.68
CA ILE A 70 -16.93 -9.78 6.49
C ILE A 70 -18.00 -10.33 5.56
N ILE A 71 -19.20 -9.79 5.67
CA ILE A 71 -20.35 -10.14 4.83
C ILE A 71 -20.17 -9.48 3.46
N ARG A 72 -20.26 -10.31 2.41
CA ARG A 72 -19.98 -9.89 1.03
C ARG A 72 -20.92 -8.77 0.59
N GLY A 73 -20.34 -7.64 0.17
CA GLY A 73 -21.09 -6.48 -0.34
C GLY A 73 -21.70 -5.56 0.72
N GLU A 74 -21.67 -5.94 2.00
CA GLU A 74 -22.21 -5.14 3.10
C GLU A 74 -21.11 -4.42 3.90
N VAL A 75 -19.93 -5.03 3.98
CA VAL A 75 -18.85 -4.55 4.83
C VAL A 75 -17.73 -3.94 4.01
N ALA A 76 -17.35 -2.70 4.35
CA ALA A 76 -16.19 -2.04 3.76
C ALA A 76 -14.88 -2.64 4.30
N ILE A 77 -13.89 -2.78 3.43
CA ILE A 77 -12.53 -3.18 3.76
C ILE A 77 -11.59 -2.02 3.44
N ILE A 78 -10.79 -1.58 4.43
CA ILE A 78 -9.78 -0.54 4.23
C ILE A 78 -8.41 -1.16 4.46
N ILE A 79 -7.49 -0.93 3.54
CA ILE A 79 -6.11 -1.38 3.65
C ILE A 79 -5.23 -0.15 3.56
N TYR A 80 -4.50 0.14 4.62
CA TYR A 80 -3.62 1.29 4.73
C TYR A 80 -2.18 0.81 4.87
N PHE A 81 -1.28 1.38 4.06
CA PHE A 81 0.14 1.12 4.13
C PHE A 81 0.93 2.42 4.13
N ALA A 82 1.78 2.59 5.13
CA ALA A 82 2.83 3.60 5.17
C ALA A 82 4.21 2.93 5.31
N GLY A 83 5.15 3.31 4.46
CA GLY A 83 6.49 2.74 4.46
C GLY A 83 7.23 2.95 3.13
N HIS A 84 8.31 2.22 2.91
CA HIS A 84 9.00 2.19 1.63
C HIS A 84 8.21 1.43 0.56
N GLY A 85 8.16 2.01 -0.64
CA GLY A 85 7.98 1.26 -1.86
C GLY A 85 9.32 1.06 -2.58
N ALA A 86 9.32 0.21 -3.59
CA ALA A 86 10.49 -0.04 -4.42
C ALA A 86 10.08 -0.32 -5.86
N VAL A 87 11.07 -0.31 -6.74
CA VAL A 87 10.90 -0.68 -8.15
C VAL A 87 11.97 -1.67 -8.54
N ALA A 88 11.59 -2.75 -9.21
CA ALA A 88 12.52 -3.73 -9.78
C ALA A 88 12.26 -3.88 -11.29
N PRO A 89 13.28 -4.31 -12.08
CA PRO A 89 13.04 -4.80 -13.44
C PRO A 89 12.02 -5.93 -13.44
N LYS A 90 11.09 -5.93 -14.40
CA LYS A 90 10.16 -7.04 -14.58
C LYS A 90 10.94 -8.29 -15.02
N PRO A 91 10.75 -9.44 -14.37
CA PRO A 91 11.30 -10.70 -14.87
C PRO A 91 10.81 -11.02 -16.29
N ASP A 92 11.70 -11.52 -17.16
CA ASP A 92 11.35 -11.91 -18.53
C ASP A 92 10.33 -13.05 -18.58
N ALA A 93 10.33 -13.91 -17.55
CA ALA A 93 9.38 -14.99 -17.38
C ALA A 93 7.93 -14.50 -17.23
N TRP A 94 7.71 -13.27 -16.76
CA TRP A 94 6.39 -12.68 -16.55
C TRP A 94 5.84 -12.12 -17.86
N LYS A 95 5.49 -13.02 -18.78
CA LYS A 95 4.95 -12.67 -20.11
C LYS A 95 3.50 -12.22 -20.07
N ASP A 96 2.77 -12.65 -19.06
CA ASP A 96 1.36 -12.34 -18.80
C ASP A 96 1.17 -11.02 -18.01
N TRP A 97 2.25 -10.40 -17.54
CA TRP A 97 2.22 -9.14 -16.80
C TRP A 97 2.78 -8.00 -17.66
N VAL A 98 1.89 -7.14 -18.16
CA VAL A 98 2.25 -6.06 -19.09
C VAL A 98 2.69 -4.82 -18.32
N THR A 99 3.99 -4.54 -18.30
CA THR A 99 4.55 -3.32 -17.71
C THR A 99 5.04 -2.35 -18.79
N PRO A 100 4.43 -1.15 -18.97
CA PRO A 100 4.85 -0.20 -20.02
C PRO A 100 6.32 0.24 -19.92
N THR A 101 6.87 0.27 -18.71
CA THR A 101 8.25 0.71 -18.42
C THR A 101 9.24 -0.44 -18.27
N GLY A 102 8.79 -1.69 -18.41
CA GLY A 102 9.61 -2.88 -18.10
C GLY A 102 9.95 -3.03 -16.61
N LYS A 103 9.25 -2.30 -15.72
CA LYS A 103 9.51 -2.27 -14.28
C LYS A 103 8.24 -2.59 -13.49
N VAL A 104 8.43 -3.27 -12.36
CA VAL A 104 7.40 -3.69 -11.40
C VAL A 104 7.56 -2.87 -10.12
N LYS A 105 6.45 -2.40 -9.56
CA LYS A 105 6.44 -1.71 -8.27
C LYS A 105 6.22 -2.69 -7.14
N MET A 106 6.77 -2.41 -5.97
CA MET A 106 6.65 -3.29 -4.81
C MET A 106 6.43 -2.50 -3.52
N LEU A 107 5.68 -3.08 -2.59
CA LEU A 107 5.69 -2.68 -1.18
C LEU A 107 6.87 -3.36 -0.49
N CYS A 108 7.57 -2.64 0.38
CA CYS A 108 8.70 -3.19 1.13
C CYS A 108 8.23 -3.66 2.52
N PRO A 109 8.26 -4.97 2.83
CA PRO A 109 8.05 -5.46 4.18
C PRO A 109 9.27 -5.20 5.08
N ALA A 110 9.10 -5.27 6.39
CA ALA A 110 10.17 -4.96 7.35
C ALA A 110 11.34 -5.97 7.34
N ASP A 111 11.08 -7.19 6.88
CA ASP A 111 12.06 -8.27 6.75
C ASP A 111 12.66 -8.40 5.34
N ILE A 112 12.43 -7.42 4.47
CA ILE A 112 12.99 -7.38 3.11
C ILE A 112 14.51 -7.55 3.11
N ASN A 113 15.05 -8.27 2.13
CA ASN A 113 16.46 -8.67 2.07
C ASN A 113 16.92 -9.52 3.28
N GLY A 114 15.99 -10.15 4.01
CA GLY A 114 16.29 -11.12 5.06
C GLY A 114 17.09 -12.32 4.58
N LYS A 115 17.49 -13.18 5.52
CA LYS A 115 18.36 -14.35 5.27
C LYS A 115 17.84 -15.27 4.16
N ASP A 116 16.52 -15.36 4.01
CA ASP A 116 15.85 -16.17 2.99
C ASP A 116 15.63 -15.42 1.67
N LYS A 117 16.32 -14.29 1.45
CA LYS A 117 16.15 -13.37 0.32
C LYS A 117 14.70 -12.92 0.16
N VAL A 118 14.13 -12.45 1.26
CA VAL A 118 12.75 -11.95 1.30
C VAL A 118 12.59 -10.81 0.30
N GLU A 119 11.73 -11.04 -0.68
CA GLU A 119 11.44 -10.10 -1.76
C GLU A 119 10.36 -9.09 -1.32
N GLY A 120 10.29 -7.96 -2.01
CA GLY A 120 9.13 -7.06 -1.89
C GLY A 120 7.82 -7.77 -2.25
N ILE A 121 6.70 -7.10 -1.97
CA ILE A 121 5.37 -7.55 -2.44
C ILE A 121 5.07 -6.79 -3.73
N PRO A 122 5.23 -7.41 -4.92
CA PRO A 122 5.03 -6.71 -6.18
C PRO A 122 3.57 -6.38 -6.44
N ASP A 123 3.34 -5.37 -7.30
CA ASP A 123 2.02 -4.96 -7.76
C ASP A 123 1.22 -6.14 -8.32
N ARG A 124 1.88 -7.06 -9.03
CA ARG A 124 1.29 -8.32 -9.48
C ARG A 124 0.71 -9.14 -8.32
N THR A 125 1.46 -9.33 -7.24
CA THR A 125 1.01 -10.10 -6.06
C THR A 125 -0.15 -9.37 -5.40
N LEU A 126 0.01 -8.07 -5.17
CA LEU A 126 -1.00 -7.28 -4.49
C LEU A 126 -2.32 -7.25 -5.27
N SER A 127 -2.25 -7.10 -6.59
CA SER A 127 -3.43 -7.13 -7.48
C SER A 127 -4.17 -8.47 -7.43
N HIS A 128 -3.46 -9.59 -7.32
CA HIS A 128 -4.11 -10.90 -7.15
C HIS A 128 -4.77 -11.04 -5.78
N LEU A 129 -4.09 -10.63 -4.71
CA LEU A 129 -4.66 -10.65 -3.36
C LEU A 129 -5.93 -9.79 -3.27
N LEU A 130 -5.94 -8.60 -3.88
CA LEU A 130 -7.11 -7.72 -3.95
C LEU A 130 -8.22 -8.30 -4.83
N LEU A 131 -7.87 -8.92 -5.96
CA LEU A 131 -8.84 -9.56 -6.83
C LEU A 131 -9.54 -10.73 -6.11
N ASP A 132 -8.78 -11.58 -5.42
CA ASP A 132 -9.36 -12.71 -4.69
C ASP A 132 -10.17 -12.26 -3.48
N LEU A 133 -9.70 -11.21 -2.78
CA LEU A 133 -10.48 -10.55 -1.73
C LEU A 133 -11.79 -9.98 -2.27
N SER A 134 -11.77 -9.31 -3.43
CA SER A 134 -12.98 -8.72 -4.02
C SER A 134 -13.97 -9.77 -4.51
N LYS A 135 -13.49 -10.90 -5.04
CA LYS A 135 -14.34 -12.05 -5.37
C LYS A 135 -15.03 -12.60 -4.13
N ALA A 136 -14.27 -12.77 -3.05
CA ALA A 136 -14.78 -13.34 -1.80
C ALA A 136 -15.72 -12.39 -1.04
N LYS A 137 -15.39 -11.10 -0.96
CA LYS A 137 -16.01 -10.12 -0.04
C LYS A 137 -16.71 -8.95 -0.72
N GLY A 138 -16.63 -8.85 -2.04
CA GLY A 138 -17.14 -7.71 -2.80
C GLY A 138 -16.07 -6.64 -2.97
N ASN A 139 -16.35 -5.66 -3.83
CA ASN A 139 -15.38 -4.64 -4.26
C ASN A 139 -15.43 -3.34 -3.43
N ASN A 140 -16.07 -3.35 -2.26
CA ASN A 140 -16.02 -2.23 -1.32
C ASN A 140 -14.69 -2.25 -0.55
N ILE A 141 -13.60 -2.17 -1.30
CA ILE A 141 -12.23 -2.25 -0.83
C ILE A 141 -11.55 -0.91 -1.16
N THR A 142 -10.94 -0.28 -0.16
CA THR A 142 -10.15 0.95 -0.34
C THR A 142 -8.70 0.66 0.04
N LEU A 143 -7.79 0.79 -0.93
CA LEU A 143 -6.35 0.70 -0.71
C LEU A 143 -5.77 2.12 -0.61
N ILE A 144 -5.08 2.39 0.50
CA ILE A 144 -4.45 3.68 0.79
C ILE A 144 -2.94 3.47 0.94
N LEU A 145 -2.16 4.10 0.07
CA LEU A 145 -0.71 3.91 -0.01
C LEU A 145 0.02 5.24 0.23
N ASP A 146 0.64 5.37 1.41
CA ASP A 146 1.60 6.44 1.73
C ASP A 146 3.04 5.92 1.57
N CYS A 147 3.43 5.72 0.32
CA CYS A 147 4.76 5.23 -0.05
C CYS A 147 5.15 5.69 -1.46
N CYS A 148 6.43 5.55 -1.81
CA CYS A 148 6.95 5.97 -3.11
C CYS A 148 7.32 4.79 -4.00
N TYR A 149 7.17 4.99 -5.31
CA TYR A 149 7.60 4.01 -6.32
C TYR A 149 8.50 4.65 -7.38
N ALA A 150 9.20 5.73 -7.03
CA ALA A 150 10.03 6.44 -7.99
C ALA A 150 11.32 5.64 -8.25
N ALA A 151 11.46 5.10 -9.46
CA ALA A 151 12.73 4.54 -9.91
C ALA A 151 13.74 5.68 -10.09
N GLY A 152 14.68 5.81 -9.14
CA GLY A 152 15.84 6.69 -9.27
C GLY A 152 16.26 7.34 -7.96
N ILE A 153 17.32 6.80 -7.36
CA ILE A 153 18.17 7.50 -6.38
C ILE A 153 18.75 8.81 -6.97
N ASN A 154 18.78 8.95 -8.30
CA ASN A 154 19.42 10.07 -9.01
C ASN A 154 18.58 11.36 -9.15
N ARG A 155 17.42 11.51 -8.49
CA ARG A 155 16.83 12.85 -8.33
C ARG A 155 17.47 13.53 -7.14
N GLY A 156 18.71 13.97 -7.33
CA GLY A 156 19.55 14.68 -6.38
C GLY A 156 19.00 16.04 -5.97
N VAL A 157 17.85 16.05 -5.31
CA VAL A 157 17.37 17.19 -4.55
C VAL A 157 17.18 16.69 -3.12
N ASN A 158 18.28 16.71 -2.36
CA ASN A 158 18.20 16.73 -0.91
C ASN A 158 17.44 18.02 -0.53
N LYS A 159 16.10 18.00 -0.55
CA LYS A 159 15.32 19.02 0.13
C LYS A 159 15.63 18.87 1.62
N ALA A 160 16.21 19.90 2.22
CA ALA A 160 16.63 19.86 3.61
C ALA A 160 15.46 19.44 4.51
N GLY A 161 15.63 18.36 5.28
CA GLY A 161 14.63 17.85 6.22
C GLY A 161 13.55 16.93 5.64
N MET A 162 13.65 16.48 4.37
CA MET A 162 12.69 15.54 3.78
C MET A 162 13.35 14.18 3.48
N ARG A 163 12.65 13.07 3.77
CA ARG A 163 13.12 11.69 3.50
C ARG A 163 12.24 11.02 2.43
N PRO A 164 12.84 10.42 1.38
CA PRO A 164 12.07 9.72 0.35
C PRO A 164 11.64 8.34 0.82
N CYS A 165 10.38 7.96 0.62
CA CYS A 165 9.87 6.63 0.97
C CYS A 165 10.12 5.59 -0.16
N THR A 166 11.36 5.50 -0.69
CA THR A 166 11.77 4.52 -1.72
C THR A 166 13.04 3.75 -1.33
N LEU A 167 13.12 2.45 -1.66
CA LEU A 167 14.37 1.67 -1.69
C LEU A 167 14.75 1.28 -3.13
N ASP A 168 16.06 1.28 -3.42
CA ASP A 168 16.61 0.65 -4.63
C ASP A 168 16.92 -0.81 -4.30
N LEU A 169 16.18 -1.72 -4.91
CA LEU A 169 16.24 -3.14 -4.60
C LEU A 169 16.73 -3.92 -5.81
N GLN A 170 17.42 -5.03 -5.51
CA GLN A 170 17.88 -5.96 -6.52
C GLN A 170 16.72 -6.80 -7.09
N ASN A 171 17.07 -7.56 -8.14
CA ASN A 171 16.18 -8.32 -9.01
C ASN A 171 15.10 -9.12 -8.28
N LEU A 172 13.89 -8.99 -8.78
CA LEU A 172 12.75 -9.84 -8.45
C LEU A 172 12.92 -11.21 -9.12
N SER A 173 12.69 -12.29 -8.37
CA SER A 173 12.72 -13.66 -8.85
C SER A 173 11.61 -13.88 -9.87
N SER A 174 11.91 -14.65 -10.91
CA SER A 174 10.90 -15.08 -11.88
C SER A 174 9.79 -15.89 -11.23
N THR A 175 10.09 -16.59 -10.13
CA THR A 175 9.16 -17.48 -9.42
C THR A 175 8.52 -16.84 -8.18
N CYS A 176 8.72 -15.52 -7.97
CA CYS A 176 8.13 -14.81 -6.84
C CYS A 176 6.61 -15.02 -6.84
N ASP A 177 6.08 -15.60 -5.75
CA ASP A 177 4.66 -15.85 -5.51
C ASP A 177 3.91 -16.71 -6.54
N GLU A 178 4.59 -17.62 -7.28
CA GLU A 178 3.93 -18.55 -8.23
C GLU A 178 2.75 -19.34 -7.64
N ASN A 179 2.80 -19.63 -6.34
CA ASN A 179 1.74 -20.30 -5.59
C ASN A 179 0.47 -19.43 -5.40
N ILE A 180 0.60 -18.10 -5.49
CA ILE A 180 -0.53 -17.17 -5.48
C ILE A 180 -1.19 -17.12 -6.89
N TYR A 181 -0.44 -17.45 -7.95
CA TYR A 181 -0.86 -17.29 -9.34
C TYR A 181 -1.38 -18.56 -10.06
N SER A 182 -1.13 -19.77 -9.54
CA SER A 182 -1.44 -21.03 -10.24
C SER A 182 -2.82 -21.62 -9.91
N PRO A 183 -3.41 -22.50 -10.75
CA PRO A 183 -4.15 -22.26 -11.99
C PRO A 183 -5.68 -22.07 -11.81
N ALA A 184 -6.22 -22.08 -10.58
CA ALA A 184 -7.66 -21.90 -10.35
C ALA A 184 -8.16 -20.48 -10.76
N SER A 185 -7.21 -19.55 -10.90
CA SER A 185 -7.45 -18.13 -11.21
C SER A 185 -7.42 -17.81 -12.71
N GLN A 186 -7.17 -18.78 -13.59
CA GLN A 186 -6.96 -18.57 -15.04
C GLN A 186 -8.24 -18.40 -15.89
N THR A 187 -9.41 -18.22 -15.30
CA THR A 187 -10.63 -17.89 -16.07
C THR A 187 -10.98 -16.40 -15.95
N ARG A 188 -10.11 -15.55 -16.50
CA ARG A 188 -10.43 -14.36 -17.31
C ARG A 188 -9.17 -13.52 -17.53
N ALA A 189 -8.73 -13.50 -18.78
CA ALA A 189 -7.87 -12.55 -19.46
C ALA A 189 -7.33 -11.37 -18.61
N PHE A 190 -6.00 -11.36 -18.40
CA PHE A 190 -5.21 -10.13 -18.23
C PHE A 190 -5.27 -9.35 -19.55
N GLN A 191 -6.40 -8.73 -19.87
CA GLN A 191 -6.53 -7.86 -21.03
C GLN A 191 -6.44 -6.39 -20.63
N GLU A 192 -5.29 -5.82 -21.01
CA GLU A 192 -5.16 -4.51 -21.66
C GLU A 192 -5.40 -3.20 -20.90
N ASP A 193 -5.29 -3.16 -19.56
CA ASP A 193 -5.08 -1.87 -18.88
C ASP A 193 -3.88 -1.85 -17.94
N GLU A 194 -3.09 -0.79 -18.09
CA GLU A 194 -1.72 -0.59 -17.60
C GLU A 194 -1.42 -1.16 -16.20
N SER A 195 -0.36 -1.98 -16.06
CA SER A 195 0.08 -2.52 -14.78
C SER A 195 0.34 -1.46 -13.70
N GLY A 196 -0.06 -1.78 -12.47
CA GLY A 196 0.29 -1.07 -11.25
C GLY A 196 -0.66 -1.47 -10.11
N PHE A 197 -0.72 -0.65 -9.07
CA PHE A 197 -1.72 -0.78 -8.01
C PHE A 197 -3.11 -0.24 -8.41
N SER A 198 -3.22 0.35 -9.61
CA SER A 198 -4.49 0.87 -10.10
C SER A 198 -5.38 -0.28 -10.51
N ASP A 199 -6.66 -0.17 -10.19
CA ASP A 199 -7.63 -1.22 -10.38
C ASP A 199 -8.06 -1.34 -11.86
N SER A 200 -7.43 -2.26 -12.59
CA SER A 200 -7.88 -2.64 -13.94
C SER A 200 -9.14 -3.51 -13.92
N TYR A 201 -9.66 -3.93 -12.74
CA TYR A 201 -10.66 -4.99 -12.61
C TYR A 201 -11.95 -4.60 -11.86
N GLY A 202 -12.10 -3.36 -11.40
CA GLY A 202 -13.24 -2.95 -10.56
C GLY A 202 -13.23 -3.60 -9.15
N SER A 203 -12.07 -4.09 -8.69
CA SER A 203 -11.84 -4.74 -7.41
C SER A 203 -11.74 -3.78 -6.21
N HIS A 204 -11.22 -2.56 -6.38
CA HIS A 204 -10.94 -1.64 -5.28
C HIS A 204 -10.76 -0.18 -5.73
N VAL A 205 -10.88 0.76 -4.77
CA VAL A 205 -10.49 2.16 -4.95
C VAL A 205 -9.07 2.37 -4.41
N LEU A 206 -8.18 2.94 -5.21
CA LEU A 206 -6.82 3.30 -4.81
C LEU A 206 -6.71 4.79 -4.48
N LEU A 207 -6.20 5.11 -3.28
CA LEU A 207 -5.69 6.43 -2.91
C LEU A 207 -4.18 6.33 -2.67
N ALA A 208 -3.37 6.97 -3.51
CA ALA A 208 -1.92 6.92 -3.41
C ALA A 208 -1.32 8.33 -3.22
N ALA A 209 -0.31 8.44 -2.37
CA ALA A 209 0.37 9.69 -2.06
C ALA A 209 1.00 10.39 -3.27
N CYS A 210 1.39 9.64 -4.30
CA CYS A 210 2.12 10.18 -5.45
C CYS A 210 1.74 9.48 -6.77
N ARG A 211 1.86 10.22 -7.87
CA ARG A 211 1.76 9.67 -9.22
C ARG A 211 2.93 8.74 -9.52
N ARG A 212 2.84 7.98 -10.61
CA ARG A 212 3.84 6.96 -11.00
C ARG A 212 5.29 7.49 -11.12
N THR A 213 5.48 8.79 -11.29
CA THR A 213 6.77 9.47 -11.50
C THR A 213 7.17 10.41 -10.34
N GLU A 214 6.38 10.43 -9.27
CA GLU A 214 6.55 11.33 -8.12
C GLU A 214 7.02 10.56 -6.88
N THR A 215 7.58 11.30 -5.93
CA THR A 215 8.13 10.78 -4.68
C THR A 215 7.29 11.31 -3.54
N ALA A 216 6.74 10.42 -2.72
CA ALA A 216 6.17 10.75 -1.43
C ALA A 216 7.28 11.07 -0.42
N TRP A 217 6.97 11.91 0.56
CA TRP A 217 7.98 12.44 1.46
C TRP A 217 7.49 12.37 2.89
N GLU A 218 8.42 12.07 3.78
CA GLU A 218 8.26 12.39 5.19
C GLU A 218 8.79 13.80 5.45
N LYS A 219 7.98 14.61 6.14
CA LYS A 219 8.36 15.92 6.69
C LYS A 219 7.95 15.96 8.16
N ASP A 220 8.87 16.37 9.04
CA ASP A 220 8.63 16.46 10.49
C ASP A 220 8.10 15.15 11.12
N ASN A 221 8.65 14.01 10.70
CA ASN A 221 8.23 12.67 11.12
C ASN A 221 6.74 12.37 10.82
N ASN A 222 6.19 12.87 9.72
CA ASN A 222 4.90 12.41 9.19
C ASN A 222 4.96 12.35 7.67
N GLY A 223 4.21 11.43 7.09
CA GLY A 223 3.90 11.38 5.68
C GLY A 223 3.04 12.58 5.31
N VAL A 224 3.49 13.34 4.29
CA VAL A 224 2.77 14.53 3.82
C VAL A 224 1.35 14.17 3.38
N PHE A 225 1.20 12.99 2.77
CA PHE A 225 -0.10 12.51 2.31
C PHE A 225 -1.01 12.10 3.47
N THR A 226 -0.54 11.28 4.41
CA THR A 226 -1.39 10.87 5.56
C THR A 226 -1.85 12.06 6.38
N LYS A 227 -0.96 13.04 6.61
CA LYS A 227 -1.33 14.28 7.30
C LYS A 227 -2.47 15.00 6.56
N ALA A 228 -2.29 15.28 5.26
CA ALA A 228 -3.30 15.97 4.45
C ALA A 228 -4.62 15.18 4.39
N LEU A 229 -4.55 13.86 4.22
CA LEU A 229 -5.71 12.98 4.18
C LEU A 229 -6.51 13.05 5.48
N LEU A 230 -5.84 12.95 6.64
CA LEU A 230 -6.50 13.02 7.94
C LEU A 230 -7.06 14.41 8.23
N GLU A 231 -6.35 15.48 7.85
CA GLU A 231 -6.84 16.86 7.96
C GLU A 231 -8.10 17.10 7.12
N SER A 232 -8.22 16.50 5.94
CA SER A 232 -9.44 16.55 5.13
C SER A 232 -10.57 15.68 5.69
N LEU A 233 -10.26 14.52 6.29
CA LEU A 233 -11.27 13.55 6.74
C LEU A 233 -11.85 13.84 8.13
N LYS A 234 -11.07 14.38 9.05
CA LYS A 234 -11.50 14.63 10.44
C LYS A 234 -12.68 15.60 10.55
N PRO A 235 -12.73 16.75 9.83
CA PRO A 235 -13.87 17.65 9.89
C PRO A 235 -15.18 17.03 9.35
N LEU A 236 -15.06 15.93 8.60
CA LEU A 236 -16.18 15.23 7.96
C LEU A 236 -16.74 14.12 8.86
N SER A 237 -16.22 13.91 10.07
CA SER A 237 -16.88 13.08 11.08
C SER A 237 -18.12 13.76 11.69
N SER A 238 -18.17 15.10 11.61
CA SER A 238 -19.21 15.94 12.19
C SER A 238 -20.29 16.45 11.20
N ARG A 239 -20.26 16.04 9.93
CA ARG A 239 -21.24 16.51 8.90
C ARG A 239 -22.27 15.41 8.58
N ASP A 240 -23.53 15.83 8.40
CA ASP A 240 -24.67 14.94 8.12
C ASP A 240 -24.64 14.26 6.74
N LEU A 241 -23.75 14.67 5.82
CA LEU A 241 -23.50 13.95 4.57
C LEU A 241 -22.03 13.52 4.48
N PRO A 242 -21.75 12.22 4.27
CA PRO A 242 -20.40 11.77 3.99
C PRO A 242 -19.95 12.32 2.62
N PRO A 243 -18.69 12.80 2.50
CA PRO A 243 -18.15 13.28 1.23
C PRO A 243 -18.07 12.13 0.20
N SER A 244 -18.22 12.45 -1.09
CA SER A 244 -17.80 11.53 -2.15
C SER A 244 -16.27 11.49 -2.23
N TYR A 245 -15.72 10.46 -2.88
CA TYR A 245 -14.29 10.41 -3.21
C TYR A 245 -13.86 11.66 -4.01
N ASP A 246 -14.70 12.17 -4.90
CA ASP A 246 -14.41 13.40 -5.65
C ASP A 246 -14.28 14.62 -4.74
N SER A 247 -15.19 14.78 -3.78
CA SER A 247 -15.11 15.85 -2.79
C SER A 247 -13.90 15.71 -1.88
N LEU A 248 -13.51 14.49 -1.52
CA LEU A 248 -12.29 14.25 -0.76
C LEU A 248 -11.05 14.69 -1.55
N MET A 249 -10.96 14.28 -2.83
CA MET A 249 -9.81 14.59 -3.67
C MET A 249 -9.69 16.09 -3.99
N GLN A 250 -10.80 16.82 -4.09
CA GLN A 250 -10.78 18.28 -4.27
C GLN A 250 -10.26 19.03 -3.03
N ASN A 251 -10.49 18.48 -1.83
CA ASN A 251 -10.08 19.09 -0.57
C ASN A 251 -8.70 18.65 -0.10
N LEU A 252 -8.11 17.64 -0.75
CA LEU A 252 -6.79 17.12 -0.41
C LEU A 252 -5.71 18.06 -0.97
N GLN A 253 -5.27 19.00 -0.14
CA GLN A 253 -4.17 19.91 -0.48
C GLN A 253 -2.87 19.39 0.12
N MET A 254 -1.98 18.86 -0.73
CA MET A 254 -0.64 18.46 -0.30
C MET A 254 0.31 19.67 -0.37
N SER A 255 0.66 20.24 0.79
CA SER A 255 1.64 21.32 0.90
C SER A 255 3.07 20.80 0.74
N VAL A 256 3.51 20.54 -0.50
CA VAL A 256 4.87 20.03 -0.81
C VAL A 256 5.90 21.16 -1.03
N ASN A 257 5.47 22.43 -0.96
CA ASN A 257 6.31 23.60 -1.18
C ASN A 257 6.19 24.60 -0.02
N GLU A 258 7.27 24.69 0.77
CA GLU A 258 7.89 25.93 1.22
C GLU A 258 9.40 25.78 1.00
#